data_AF-A0A1F6LYS0-F1
#
_entry.id   AF-A0A1F6LYS0-F1
#
_cell.length_a   1.000
_cell.length_b   1.000
_cell.length_c   1.000
_cell.angle_alpha   90.00
_cell.angle_beta   90.00
_cell.angle_gamma   90.00
#
_symmetry.space_group_name_H-M   'P 1'
#
loop_
_entity.id
_entity.type
_entity.pdbx_description
1 polymer ?
#
loop_
_entity_poly.entity_id
_entity_poly.type
_entity_poly.pdbx_seq_one_letter_code
_entity_poly.pdbx_strand_id
1 'polypeptide(L)'
;MNQLEKERRLDSRERNRERHERHESKEAEVDPELQAAASKERADYLVKEVKSATQNMQNIILHMQQVQQAIAALRAQLQIANDDDAPSVVHDQARVSQLQQNIASFQDELKKMRGDLVQQKVEELKQRGSSYVSFDELQRLAEDEVNKLGFQIVSSPKT
;
A
#
# COMPACT_ATOMS: atom_id res chain seq x y z
N MET A 1 -55.05 17.82 -28.15
CA MET A 1 -54.14 17.07 -27.26
C MET A 1 -54.99 16.35 -26.24
N ASN A 2 -55.23 15.07 -26.47
CA ASN A 2 -56.13 14.26 -25.66
C ASN A 2 -55.46 13.86 -24.33
N GLN A 3 -56.23 13.72 -23.26
CA GLN A 3 -55.70 13.33 -21.94
C GLN A 3 -54.95 11.99 -21.98
N LEU A 4 -55.40 11.06 -22.84
CA LEU A 4 -54.75 9.77 -23.11
C LEU A 4 -53.31 9.89 -23.66
N GLU A 5 -53.03 10.94 -24.43
CA GLU A 5 -51.69 11.17 -25.02
C GLU A 5 -50.71 11.74 -23.98
N LYS A 6 -51.21 12.45 -22.97
CA LYS A 6 -50.40 12.95 -21.86
C LYS A 6 -49.97 11.80 -20.94
N GLU A 7 -50.88 10.90 -20.58
CA GLU A 7 -50.57 9.74 -19.73
C GLU A 7 -49.57 8.78 -20.37
N ARG A 8 -49.72 8.47 -21.67
CA ARG A 8 -48.75 7.64 -22.40
C ARG A 8 -47.34 8.23 -22.45
N ARG A 9 -47.21 9.57 -22.50
CA ARG A 9 -45.90 10.25 -22.51
C ARG A 9 -45.26 10.28 -21.13
N LEU A 10 -46.05 10.29 -20.05
CA LEU A 10 -45.53 10.21 -18.67
C LEU A 10 -45.03 8.80 -18.37
N ASP A 11 -45.83 7.78 -18.68
CA ASP A 11 -45.48 6.36 -18.49
C ASP A 11 -44.28 5.93 -19.38
N SER A 12 -44.11 6.53 -20.56
CA SER A 12 -42.91 6.31 -21.37
C SER A 12 -41.65 6.99 -20.83
N ARG A 13 -41.79 8.13 -20.11
CA ARG A 13 -40.65 8.85 -19.53
C ARG A 13 -40.19 8.19 -18.24
N GLU A 14 -41.13 7.73 -17.43
CA GLU A 14 -40.87 7.04 -16.16
C GLU A 14 -40.15 5.70 -16.40
N ARG A 15 -40.66 4.89 -17.34
CA ARG A 15 -39.99 3.64 -17.73
C ARG A 15 -38.60 3.83 -18.33
N ASN A 16 -38.34 4.95 -19.01
CA ASN A 16 -37.01 5.24 -19.56
C ASN A 16 -36.03 5.70 -18.47
N ARG A 17 -36.53 6.38 -17.43
CA ARG A 17 -35.76 6.77 -16.24
C ARG A 17 -35.36 5.55 -15.41
N GLU A 18 -36.31 4.66 -15.13
CA GLU A 18 -36.03 3.39 -14.42
C GLU A 18 -35.04 2.50 -15.17
N ARG A 19 -35.06 2.51 -16.52
CA ARG A 19 -34.10 1.78 -17.35
C ARG A 19 -32.70 2.38 -17.30
N HIS A 20 -32.58 3.70 -17.25
CA HIS A 20 -31.29 4.40 -17.12
C HIS A 20 -30.68 4.19 -15.73
N GLU A 21 -31.48 4.33 -14.67
CA GLU A 21 -31.02 4.14 -13.29
C GLU A 21 -30.55 2.69 -13.04
N ARG A 22 -31.21 1.69 -13.64
CA ARG A 22 -30.77 0.29 -13.59
C ARG A 22 -29.50 0.00 -14.39
N HIS A 23 -29.17 0.82 -15.40
CA HIS A 23 -27.94 0.67 -16.19
C HIS A 23 -26.74 1.34 -15.51
N GLU A 24 -26.91 2.54 -14.94
CA GLU A 24 -25.86 3.21 -14.16
C GLU A 24 -25.46 2.42 -12.91
N SER A 25 -26.42 1.73 -12.26
CA SER A 25 -26.15 0.91 -11.07
C SER A 25 -25.26 -0.31 -11.35
N LYS A 26 -25.17 -0.78 -12.61
CA LYS A 26 -24.36 -1.95 -12.99
C LYS A 26 -22.93 -1.60 -13.42
N GLU A 27 -22.66 -0.34 -13.79
CA GLU A 27 -21.30 0.12 -14.11
C GLU A 27 -20.49 0.45 -12.85
N ALA A 28 -21.15 0.60 -11.70
CA ALA A 28 -20.50 0.88 -10.41
C ALA A 28 -20.07 -0.38 -9.63
N GLU A 29 -20.44 -1.58 -10.09
CA GLU A 29 -20.05 -2.84 -9.44
C GLU A 29 -18.64 -3.22 -9.93
N VAL A 30 -17.63 -2.66 -9.26
CA VAL A 30 -16.23 -3.01 -9.53
C VAL A 30 -16.03 -4.48 -9.20
N ASP A 31 -15.68 -5.28 -10.21
CA ASP A 31 -15.45 -6.72 -10.07
C ASP A 31 -14.43 -6.98 -8.93
N PRO A 32 -14.80 -7.79 -7.91
CA PRO A 32 -13.93 -8.09 -6.77
C PRO A 32 -12.61 -8.76 -7.20
N GLU A 33 -12.57 -9.49 -8.31
CA GLU A 33 -11.32 -10.04 -8.85
C GLU A 33 -10.38 -8.94 -9.37
N LEU A 34 -10.93 -7.90 -10.01
CA LEU A 34 -10.17 -6.73 -10.46
C LEU A 34 -9.64 -5.91 -9.29
N GLN A 35 -10.41 -5.73 -8.21
CA GLN A 35 -9.92 -5.05 -7.00
C GLN A 35 -8.81 -5.83 -6.29
N ALA A 36 -8.96 -7.15 -6.19
CA ALA A 36 -7.94 -8.01 -5.60
C ALA A 36 -6.64 -8.00 -6.43
N ALA A 37 -6.76 -8.05 -7.76
CA ALA A 37 -5.61 -7.95 -8.66
C ALA A 37 -4.88 -6.60 -8.54
N ALA A 38 -5.62 -5.49 -8.53
CA ALA A 38 -5.04 -4.14 -8.37
C ALA A 38 -4.37 -3.96 -6.99
N SER A 39 -4.99 -4.49 -5.93
CA SER A 39 -4.43 -4.45 -4.58
C SER A 39 -3.14 -5.25 -4.47
N LYS A 40 -3.09 -6.41 -5.15
CA LYS A 40 -1.89 -7.24 -5.24
C LYS A 40 -0.77 -6.54 -6.00
N GLU A 41 -1.07 -5.94 -7.15
CA GLU A 41 -0.08 -5.19 -7.94
C GLU A 41 0.51 -4.03 -7.14
N ARG A 42 -0.33 -3.27 -6.43
CA ARG A 42 0.10 -2.18 -5.56
C ARG A 42 0.95 -2.68 -4.39
N ALA A 43 0.58 -3.80 -3.78
CA ALA A 43 1.36 -4.41 -2.70
C ALA A 43 2.74 -4.87 -3.20
N ASP A 44 2.80 -5.53 -4.36
CA ASP A 44 4.05 -5.96 -4.98
C ASP A 44 4.96 -4.77 -5.31
N TYR A 45 4.38 -3.65 -5.78
CA TYR A 45 5.10 -2.40 -6.00
C TYR A 45 5.68 -1.85 -4.69
N LEU A 46 4.87 -1.70 -3.63
CA LEU A 46 5.33 -1.19 -2.34
C LEU A 46 6.41 -2.09 -1.71
N VAL A 47 6.31 -3.41 -1.84
CA VAL A 47 7.33 -4.35 -1.38
C VAL A 47 8.66 -4.14 -2.13
N LYS A 48 8.61 -3.90 -3.45
CA LYS A 48 9.80 -3.58 -4.24
C LYS A 48 10.41 -2.25 -3.80
N GLU A 49 9.58 -1.22 -3.54
CA GLU A 49 10.05 0.08 -3.06
C GLU A 49 10.73 -0.03 -1.69
N VAL A 50 10.14 -0.77 -0.75
CA VAL A 50 10.77 -1.03 0.58
C VAL A 50 12.12 -1.72 0.41
N LYS A 51 12.22 -2.75 -0.44
CA LYS A 51 13.49 -3.46 -0.69
C LYS A 51 14.53 -2.54 -1.33
N SER A 52 14.14 -1.78 -2.34
CA SER A 52 15.00 -0.82 -3.04
C SER A 52 15.51 0.27 -2.09
N ALA A 53 14.62 0.88 -1.31
CA ALA A 53 14.97 1.89 -0.31
C ALA A 53 15.91 1.35 0.77
N THR A 54 15.67 0.12 1.23
CA THR A 54 16.53 -0.55 2.21
C THR A 54 17.93 -0.79 1.67
N GLN A 55 18.04 -1.31 0.44
CA GLN A 55 19.34 -1.53 -0.20
C GLN A 55 20.10 -0.21 -0.41
N ASN A 56 19.40 0.83 -0.86
CA ASN A 56 20.00 2.16 -1.05
C ASN A 56 20.50 2.72 0.28
N MET A 57 19.74 2.57 1.36
CA MET A 57 20.15 3.00 2.70
C MET A 57 21.41 2.28 3.17
N GLN A 58 21.48 0.94 3.02
CA GLN A 58 22.67 0.17 3.38
C GLN A 58 23.91 0.60 2.60
N ASN A 59 23.75 0.84 1.29
CA ASN A 59 24.84 1.31 0.44
C ASN A 59 25.34 2.69 0.89
N ILE A 60 24.42 3.62 1.21
CA ILE A 60 24.78 4.96 1.71
C ILE A 60 25.56 4.85 3.01
N ILE A 61 25.09 4.06 3.97
CA ILE A 61 25.78 3.87 5.27
C ILE A 61 27.19 3.31 5.06
N LEU A 62 27.34 2.31 4.17
CA LEU A 62 28.66 1.75 3.87
C LEU A 62 29.60 2.80 3.28
N HIS A 63 29.12 3.60 2.33
CA HIS A 63 29.92 4.66 1.72
C HIS A 63 30.26 5.79 2.69
N MET A 64 29.33 6.17 3.58
CA MET A 64 29.58 7.13 4.64
C MET A 64 30.73 6.67 5.54
N GLN A 65 30.72 5.40 5.97
CA GLN A 65 31.81 4.84 6.79
C GLN A 65 33.16 4.87 6.05
N GLN A 66 33.18 4.52 4.76
CA GLN A 66 34.38 4.57 3.94
C GLN A 66 34.93 5.99 3.82
N VAL A 67 34.05 6.99 3.61
CA VAL A 67 34.42 8.40 3.51
C VAL A 67 34.95 8.92 4.85
N GLN A 68 34.28 8.60 5.96
CA GLN A 68 34.76 8.97 7.30
C GLN A 68 36.14 8.38 7.60
N GLN A 69 36.38 7.10 7.26
CA GLN A 69 37.70 6.48 7.41
C GLN A 69 38.77 7.16 6.55
N ALA A 70 38.46 7.48 5.29
CA ALA A 70 39.37 8.17 4.40
C ALA A 70 39.72 9.58 4.91
N ILE A 71 38.72 10.34 5.40
CA ILE A 71 38.93 11.66 5.99
C ILE A 71 39.78 11.57 7.25
N ALA A 72 39.51 10.60 8.13
CA ALA A 72 40.30 10.40 9.34
C ALA A 72 41.77 10.08 9.02
N ALA A 73 42.02 9.22 8.02
CA ALA A 73 43.36 8.91 7.54
C ALA A 73 44.09 10.15 6.98
N LEU A 74 43.40 10.96 6.16
CA LEU A 74 43.94 12.20 5.62
C LEU A 74 44.24 13.23 6.72
N ARG A 75 43.34 13.39 7.70
CA ARG A 75 43.55 14.28 8.85
C ARG A 75 44.74 13.84 9.70
N ALA A 76 44.91 12.54 9.92
CA ALA A 76 46.07 12.01 10.63
C ALA A 76 47.38 12.29 9.88
N GLN A 77 47.39 12.14 8.55
CA GLN A 77 48.56 12.49 7.73
C GLN A 77 48.89 13.99 7.77
N LEU A 78 47.86 14.84 7.84
CA LEU A 78 47.99 16.30 7.85
C LEU A 78 48.10 16.90 9.27
N GLN A 79 48.01 16.06 10.32
CA GLN A 79 47.97 16.48 11.73
C GLN A 79 46.86 17.51 12.03
N ILE A 80 45.70 17.36 11.39
CA ILE A 80 44.53 18.24 11.57
C ILE A 80 43.60 17.63 12.63
N ALA A 81 43.03 18.47 13.50
CA ALA A 81 42.05 18.06 14.49
C ALA A 81 40.75 17.53 13.86
N ASN A 82 40.12 16.55 14.50
CA ASN A 82 38.86 15.95 14.06
C ASN A 82 37.67 16.75 14.61
N ASP A 83 37.48 17.98 14.14
CA ASP A 83 36.49 18.86 14.77
C ASP A 83 35.10 18.83 14.12
N ASP A 84 34.97 18.40 12.85
CA ASP A 84 33.67 18.33 12.16
C ASP A 84 33.51 17.14 11.21
N ASP A 85 32.26 16.69 11.03
CA ASP A 85 31.88 15.75 9.97
C ASP A 85 31.93 16.44 8.60
N ALA A 86 32.32 15.70 7.55
CA ALA A 86 32.32 16.26 6.21
C ALA A 86 30.89 16.58 5.74
N PRO A 87 30.68 17.67 4.98
CA PRO A 87 29.37 18.03 4.44
C PRO A 87 28.67 16.91 3.66
N SER A 88 29.43 16.04 2.98
CA SER A 88 28.89 14.85 2.30
C SER A 88 28.27 13.84 3.29
N VAL A 89 28.94 13.59 4.41
CA VAL A 89 28.46 12.71 5.49
C VAL A 89 27.17 13.27 6.09
N VAL A 90 27.11 14.58 6.34
CA VAL A 90 25.89 15.24 6.86
C VAL A 90 24.72 15.12 5.87
N HIS A 91 24.98 15.35 4.58
CA HIS A 91 23.95 15.20 3.54
C HIS A 91 23.46 13.75 3.42
N ASP A 92 24.36 12.78 3.44
CA ASP A 92 24.03 11.36 3.37
C ASP A 92 23.26 10.89 4.61
N GLN A 93 23.57 11.43 5.80
CA GLN A 93 22.79 11.18 7.02
C GLN A 93 21.34 11.69 6.90
N ALA A 94 21.14 12.87 6.30
CA ALA A 94 19.80 13.40 6.02
C ALA A 94 19.06 12.50 5.02
N ARG A 95 19.75 12.00 4.00
CA ARG A 95 19.18 11.07 3.01
C ARG A 95 18.79 9.73 3.63
N VAL A 96 19.59 9.18 4.54
CA VAL A 96 19.24 7.98 5.33
C VAL A 96 17.98 8.24 6.15
N SER A 97 17.89 9.38 6.82
CA SER A 97 16.71 9.75 7.61
C SER A 97 15.44 9.83 6.75
N GLN A 98 15.54 10.39 5.55
CA GLN A 98 14.42 10.41 4.59
C GLN A 98 14.02 9.01 4.13
N LEU A 99 14.98 8.14 3.83
CA LEU A 99 14.71 6.76 3.43
C LEU A 99 14.02 5.97 4.55
N GLN A 100 14.42 6.19 5.81
CA GLN A 100 13.75 5.59 6.97
C GLN A 100 12.28 6.02 7.08
N GLN A 101 11.99 7.32 6.90
CA GLN A 101 10.62 7.82 6.88
C GLN A 101 9.79 7.20 5.74
N ASN A 102 10.37 7.10 4.53
CA ASN A 102 9.70 6.51 3.38
C ASN A 102 9.40 5.02 3.63
N ILE A 103 10.36 4.25 4.16
CA ILE A 103 10.17 2.84 4.53
C ILE A 103 9.03 2.70 5.54
N ALA A 104 9.02 3.52 6.59
CA ALA A 104 7.96 3.49 7.60
C ALA A 104 6.58 3.79 6.98
N SER A 105 6.50 4.81 6.12
CA SER A 105 5.27 5.16 5.40
C SER A 105 4.77 4.01 4.52
N PHE A 106 5.63 3.40 3.71
CA PHE A 106 5.26 2.28 2.85
C PHE A 106 4.85 1.04 3.66
N GLN A 107 5.49 0.79 4.80
CA GLN A 107 5.10 -0.28 5.71
C GLN A 107 3.73 -0.05 6.34
N ASP A 108 3.42 1.18 6.73
CA ASP A 108 2.11 1.51 7.28
C ASP A 108 1.00 1.44 6.23
N GLU A 109 1.30 1.83 4.98
CA GLU A 109 0.39 1.64 3.85
C GLU A 109 0.12 0.15 3.58
N LEU A 110 1.16 -0.69 3.56
CA LEU A 110 1.01 -2.14 3.44
C LEU A 110 0.15 -2.73 4.57
N LYS A 111 0.36 -2.30 5.83
CA LYS A 111 -0.47 -2.76 6.96
C LYS A 111 -1.94 -2.38 6.79
N LYS A 112 -2.23 -1.17 6.33
CA LYS A 112 -3.61 -0.69 6.07
C LYS A 112 -4.27 -1.51 4.97
N MET A 113 -3.62 -1.63 3.81
CA MET A 113 -4.15 -2.42 2.69
C MET A 113 -4.41 -3.88 3.08
N ARG A 114 -3.53 -4.48 3.89
CA ARG A 114 -3.75 -5.82 4.43
C ARG A 114 -4.99 -5.87 5.31
N GLY A 115 -5.17 -4.90 6.20
CA GLY A 115 -6.34 -4.79 7.07
C GLY A 115 -7.64 -4.66 6.27
N ASP A 116 -7.64 -3.78 5.26
CA ASP A 116 -8.79 -3.57 4.38
C ASP A 116 -9.15 -4.86 3.61
N LEU A 117 -8.15 -5.57 3.09
CA LEU A 117 -8.36 -6.82 2.36
C LEU A 117 -8.90 -7.94 3.29
N VAL A 118 -8.39 -8.03 4.52
CA VAL A 118 -8.91 -8.97 5.53
C VAL A 118 -10.37 -8.64 5.85
N GLN A 119 -10.72 -7.37 6.05
CA GLN A 119 -12.11 -6.96 6.31
C GLN A 119 -13.03 -7.32 5.15
N GLN A 120 -12.62 -7.04 3.90
CA GLN A 120 -13.38 -7.44 2.71
C GLN A 120 -13.61 -8.95 2.66
N LYS A 121 -12.57 -9.76 2.93
CA LYS A 121 -12.67 -11.22 2.93
C LYS A 121 -13.57 -11.75 4.04
N VAL A 122 -13.52 -11.17 5.23
CA VAL A 122 -14.46 -11.50 6.32
C VAL A 122 -15.90 -11.26 5.87
N GLU A 123 -16.17 -10.15 5.19
CA GLU A 123 -17.53 -9.82 4.74
C GLU A 123 -18.00 -10.76 3.61
N GLU A 124 -17.13 -11.11 2.66
CA GLU A 124 -17.41 -12.14 1.64
C GLU A 124 -17.74 -13.50 2.27
N LEU A 125 -16.97 -13.93 3.28
CA LEU A 125 -17.17 -15.21 3.97
C LEU A 125 -18.49 -15.24 4.76
N LYS A 126 -18.91 -14.11 5.34
CA LYS A 126 -20.23 -13.97 5.97
C LYS A 126 -21.36 -14.09 4.95
N GLN A 127 -21.24 -13.40 3.81
CA GLN A 127 -22.26 -13.39 2.75
C GLN A 127 -22.42 -14.76 2.07
N ARG A 128 -21.34 -15.56 1.98
CA ARG A 128 -21.35 -16.93 1.43
C ARG A 128 -22.01 -17.99 2.32
N GLY A 129 -22.58 -17.61 3.46
CA GLY A 129 -23.46 -18.48 4.25
C GLY A 129 -22.82 -19.14 5.48
N SER A 130 -21.67 -18.63 5.96
CA SER A 130 -21.09 -19.08 7.25
C SER A 130 -21.84 -18.48 8.45
N SER A 131 -23.14 -18.75 8.59
CA SER A 131 -23.93 -18.29 9.75
C SER A 131 -23.59 -19.00 11.07
N TYR A 132 -22.73 -20.03 11.05
CA TYR A 132 -22.36 -20.86 12.20
C TYR A 132 -20.88 -20.78 12.58
N VAL A 133 -20.09 -19.94 11.91
CA VAL A 133 -18.64 -19.80 12.16
C VAL A 133 -18.44 -18.58 13.05
N SER A 134 -17.64 -18.71 14.10
CA SER A 134 -17.37 -17.57 15.00
C SER A 134 -16.63 -16.46 14.24
N PHE A 135 -16.77 -15.21 14.71
CA PHE A 135 -16.06 -14.08 14.10
C PHE A 135 -14.54 -14.28 14.10
N ASP A 136 -14.00 -14.86 15.18
CA ASP A 136 -12.57 -15.15 15.30
C ASP A 136 -12.09 -16.18 14.26
N GLU A 137 -12.90 -17.19 13.96
CA GLU A 137 -12.59 -18.18 12.92
C GLU A 137 -12.69 -17.58 11.51
N LEU A 138 -13.69 -16.71 11.26
CA LEU A 138 -13.81 -15.97 9.99
C LEU A 138 -12.62 -15.04 9.77
N GLN A 139 -12.21 -14.31 10.81
CA GLN A 139 -11.04 -13.43 10.74
C GLN A 139 -9.76 -14.22 10.47
N ARG A 140 -9.57 -15.34 11.16
CA ARG A 140 -8.41 -16.22 10.94
C ARG A 140 -8.37 -16.79 9.52
N LEU A 141 -9.51 -17.23 8.98
CA LEU A 141 -9.62 -17.72 7.61
C LEU A 141 -9.29 -16.63 6.58
N ALA A 142 -9.83 -15.41 6.78
CA ALA A 142 -9.54 -14.26 5.94
C ALA A 142 -8.05 -13.88 5.97
N GLU A 143 -7.43 -13.86 7.15
CA GLU A 143 -6.00 -13.61 7.30
C GLU A 143 -5.15 -14.67 6.57
N ASP A 144 -5.54 -15.95 6.66
CA ASP A 144 -4.85 -17.06 5.98
C ASP A 144 -4.96 -16.94 4.45
N GLU A 145 -6.13 -16.55 3.93
CA GLU A 145 -6.32 -16.29 2.50
C GLU A 145 -5.52 -15.08 2.01
N VAL A 146 -5.52 -13.98 2.76
CA VAL A 146 -4.71 -12.79 2.46
C VAL A 146 -3.21 -13.11 2.46
N ASN A 147 -2.74 -13.92 3.41
CA ASN A 147 -1.35 -14.35 3.46
C ASN A 147 -0.96 -15.22 2.25
N LYS A 148 -1.87 -16.10 1.78
CA LYS A 148 -1.66 -16.93 0.58
C LYS A 148 -1.59 -16.10 -0.71
N LEU A 149 -2.17 -14.91 -0.74
CA LEU A 149 -2.07 -13.99 -1.88
C LEU A 149 -0.69 -13.34 -2.04
N GLY A 150 0.26 -13.64 -1.12
CA GLY A 150 1.63 -13.14 -1.18
C GLY A 150 1.86 -11.85 -0.42
N PHE A 151 0.90 -11.42 0.40
CA PHE A 151 0.96 -10.19 1.19
C PHE A 151 1.88 -10.33 2.41
N GLN A 152 3.17 -10.57 2.17
CA GLN A 152 4.18 -10.65 3.22
C GLN A 152 4.71 -9.25 3.54
N ILE A 153 4.42 -8.78 4.76
CA ILE A 153 5.04 -7.55 5.27
C ILE A 153 6.52 -7.85 5.51
N VAL A 154 7.38 -7.31 4.65
CA VAL A 154 8.83 -7.39 4.82
C VAL A 154 9.19 -6.57 6.05
N SER A 155 9.68 -7.24 7.09
CA SER A 155 10.21 -6.56 8.27
C SER A 155 11.46 -5.78 7.89
N SER A 156 11.56 -4.53 8.34
CA SER A 156 12.80 -3.76 8.21
C SER A 156 13.94 -4.54 8.88
N PRO A 157 15.14 -4.58 8.29
CA PRO A 157 16.31 -5.07 9.01
C PRO A 157 16.48 -4.22 10.28
N LYS A 158 16.69 -4.89 11.42
CA LYS A 158 17.10 -4.22 12.65
C LYS A 158 18.45 -3.56 12.36
N THR A 159 18.48 -2.24 12.52
CA THR A 159 19.71 -1.43 12.47
C THR A 159 20.43 -1.54 13.80
#